data_AF-A0A7C9RH26-F1
#
_entry.id   AF-A0A7C9RH26-F1
#
_cell.length_a   1.000
_cell.length_b   1.000
_cell.length_c   1.000
_cell.angle_alpha   90.00
_cell.angle_beta   90.00
_cell.angle_gamma   90.00
#
_symmetry.space_group_name_H-M   'P 1'
#
loop_
_entity.id
_entity.type
_entity.pdbx_description
1 polymer ?
#
loop_
_entity_poly.entity_id
_entity_poly.type
_entity_poly.pdbx_seq_one_letter_code
_entity_poly.pdbx_strand_id
1 'polypeptide(L)'
;IETAKLFKRDTDAKDIPERLVTAAFRTPKDGVGQTEGSGGSEWIVFKVTDVVVPPVDLASEDVKKLTESLRRAEMEEQLTAYIAKLETEIGVTINQNAFAVATGATAAQ
;
A
#
# COMPACT_ATOMS: atom_id res chain seq x y z
N ILE A 1 4.01 37.14 -2.74
CA ILE A 1 3.82 35.88 -1.99
C ILE A 1 2.71 35.13 -2.72
N GLU A 2 3.03 33.99 -3.32
CA GLU A 2 2.03 33.14 -3.97
C GLU A 2 1.44 32.17 -2.95
N THR A 3 0.14 31.88 -3.06
CA THR A 3 -0.55 30.94 -2.19
C THR A 3 -1.16 29.84 -3.05
N ALA A 4 -0.71 28.61 -2.84
CA ALA A 4 -1.25 27.44 -3.50
C ALA A 4 -2.69 27.16 -3.02
N LYS A 5 -3.51 26.56 -3.90
CA LYS A 5 -4.75 25.89 -3.50
C LYS A 5 -4.43 24.63 -2.70
N LEU A 6 -5.41 24.07 -1.98
CA LEU A 6 -5.23 22.77 -1.32
C LEU A 6 -4.87 21.69 -2.35
N PHE A 7 -3.83 20.91 -2.06
CA PHE A 7 -3.34 19.81 -2.90
C PHE A 7 -3.07 18.54 -2.05
N LYS A 8 -3.05 17.37 -2.70
CA LYS A 8 -2.69 16.08 -2.09
C LYS A 8 -1.26 15.70 -2.45
N ARG A 9 -0.70 14.70 -1.75
CA ARG A 9 0.65 14.15 -2.04
C ARG A 9 0.76 13.62 -3.46
N ASP A 10 -0.26 12.90 -3.92
CA ASP A 10 -0.23 12.16 -5.19
C ASP A 10 -0.98 12.89 -6.31
N THR A 11 -1.31 14.17 -6.12
CA THR A 11 -1.95 14.97 -7.18
C THR A 11 -0.88 15.70 -7.97
N ASP A 12 -0.90 15.53 -9.29
CA ASP A 12 -0.16 16.36 -10.23
C ASP A 12 -0.66 17.81 -10.16
N ALA A 13 -0.13 18.56 -9.21
CA ALA A 13 -0.30 20.00 -9.14
C ALA A 13 0.62 20.62 -10.22
N LYS A 14 0.07 20.82 -11.42
CA LYS A 14 0.82 21.36 -12.59
C LYS A 14 1.64 22.62 -12.30
N ASP A 15 1.24 23.38 -11.28
CA ASP A 15 1.87 24.65 -10.91
C ASP A 15 2.82 24.54 -9.70
N ILE A 16 2.99 23.35 -9.11
CA ILE A 16 3.79 23.14 -7.88
C ILE A 16 4.83 22.04 -8.14
N PRO A 17 6.13 22.34 -8.03
CA PRO A 17 7.18 21.33 -8.17
C PRO A 17 7.00 20.16 -7.19
N GLU A 18 7.23 18.93 -7.65
CA GLU A 18 7.07 17.71 -6.83
C GLU A 18 7.92 17.72 -5.54
N ARG A 19 9.13 18.29 -5.62
CA ARG A 19 10.00 18.47 -4.45
C ARG A 19 9.38 19.39 -3.41
N LEU A 20 8.68 20.43 -3.84
CA LEU A 20 7.95 21.35 -2.97
C LEU A 20 6.75 20.66 -2.32
N VAL A 21 6.00 19.83 -3.06
CA VAL A 21 4.93 18.99 -2.50
C VAL A 21 5.50 18.10 -1.39
N THR A 22 6.58 17.38 -1.68
CA THR A 22 7.23 16.49 -0.71
C THR A 22 7.71 17.23 0.54
N ALA A 23 8.37 18.39 0.37
CA ALA A 23 8.85 19.20 1.48
C ALA A 23 7.69 19.76 2.32
N ALA A 24 6.63 20.26 1.68
CA ALA A 24 5.45 20.79 2.37
C ALA A 24 4.77 19.74 3.25
N PHE A 25 4.62 18.50 2.76
CA PHE A 25 4.00 17.41 3.52
C PHE A 25 4.85 16.86 4.68
N ARG A 26 6.11 17.29 4.81
CA ARG A 26 7.00 17.00 5.94
C ARG A 26 7.06 18.14 6.97
N THR A 27 6.54 19.32 6.61
CA THR A 27 6.56 20.50 7.47
C THR A 27 5.24 20.61 8.23
N PRO A 28 5.24 20.84 9.56
CA PRO A 28 4.02 21.03 10.33
C PRO A 28 3.29 22.33 9.94
N LYS A 29 2.01 22.45 10.31
CA LYS A 29 1.24 23.69 10.16
C LYS A 29 1.97 24.87 10.79
N ASP A 30 1.94 26.01 10.12
CA ASP A 30 2.68 27.24 10.42
C ASP A 30 4.21 27.15 10.35
N GLY A 31 4.75 25.96 10.07
CA GLY A 31 6.18 25.75 9.84
C GLY A 31 6.66 26.37 8.54
N VAL A 32 7.95 26.68 8.51
CA VAL A 32 8.67 27.17 7.33
C VAL A 32 9.65 26.12 6.85
N GLY A 33 9.86 26.06 5.54
CA GLY A 33 10.80 25.13 4.93
C GLY A 33 11.37 25.70 3.63
N GLN A 34 12.34 24.97 3.09
CA GLN A 34 12.92 25.29 1.78
C GLN A 34 13.21 24.02 0.99
N THR A 35 13.20 24.14 -0.32
CA THR A 35 13.62 23.10 -1.25
C THR A 35 14.27 23.72 -2.48
N GLU A 36 15.12 22.96 -3.15
CA GLU A 36 15.57 23.31 -4.49
C GLU A 36 14.38 23.35 -5.46
N GLY A 37 14.39 24.36 -6.34
CA GLY A 37 13.45 24.52 -7.43
C GLY A 37 13.77 23.60 -8.62
N SER A 38 13.20 23.91 -9.78
CA SER A 38 13.33 23.06 -10.97
C SER A 38 14.62 23.30 -11.73
N GLY A 39 15.18 24.51 -11.69
CA GLY A 39 16.52 24.81 -12.18
C GLY A 39 17.53 24.69 -11.05
N GLY A 40 18.64 23.95 -11.23
CA GLY A 40 19.63 23.58 -10.18
C GLY A 40 20.38 24.72 -9.47
N SER A 41 19.87 25.95 -9.49
CA SER A 41 20.33 27.08 -8.68
C SER A 41 19.17 27.89 -8.06
N GLU A 42 17.92 27.45 -8.27
CA GLU A 42 16.72 28.05 -7.69
C GLU A 42 16.43 27.43 -6.32
N TRP A 43 16.09 28.27 -5.34
CA TRP A 43 15.62 27.83 -4.03
C TRP A 43 14.24 28.41 -3.77
N ILE A 44 13.34 27.54 -3.31
CA ILE A 44 11.96 27.90 -2.94
C ILE A 44 11.87 27.87 -1.42
N VAL A 45 11.50 29.00 -0.83
CA VAL A 45 11.15 29.11 0.60
C VAL A 45 9.63 29.14 0.73
N PHE A 46 9.08 28.33 1.62
CA PHE A 46 7.63 28.21 1.80
C PHE A 46 7.23 28.22 3.28
N LYS A 47 5.97 28.58 3.53
CA LYS A 47 5.30 28.42 4.83
C LYS A 47 4.05 27.56 4.64
N VAL A 48 3.86 26.56 5.49
CA VAL A 48 2.62 25.77 5.52
C VAL A 48 1.55 26.59 6.22
N THR A 49 0.55 27.06 5.49
CA THR A 49 -0.53 27.91 6.04
C THR A 49 -1.68 27.10 6.62
N ASP A 50 -1.95 25.92 6.07
CA ASP A 50 -3.00 25.05 6.56
C ASP A 50 -2.71 23.58 6.29
N VAL A 51 -3.28 22.71 7.12
CA VAL A 51 -3.22 21.24 6.99
C VAL A 51 -4.62 20.71 7.22
N VAL A 52 -5.20 20.11 6.19
CA VAL A 52 -6.54 19.53 6.24
C VAL A 52 -6.42 18.01 6.33
N VAL A 53 -6.92 17.43 7.40
CA VAL A 53 -7.09 15.97 7.51
C VAL A 53 -8.39 15.61 6.80
N PRO A 54 -8.35 14.80 5.73
CA PRO A 54 -9.57 14.36 5.07
C PRO A 54 -10.44 13.59 6.08
N PRO A 55 -11.75 13.88 6.16
CA PRO A 55 -12.63 13.12 7.02
C PRO A 55 -12.67 11.66 6.55
N VAL A 56 -12.63 10.73 7.50
CA VAL A 56 -12.79 9.30 7.20
C VAL A 56 -14.27 9.02 6.96
N ASP A 57 -14.65 8.77 5.72
CA ASP A 57 -15.98 8.31 5.36
C ASP A 57 -16.01 6.78 5.28
N LEU A 58 -16.49 6.15 6.36
CA LEU A 58 -16.62 4.68 6.43
C LEU A 58 -17.68 4.13 5.48
N ALA A 59 -18.58 4.96 4.96
CA ALA A 59 -19.58 4.56 3.98
C ALA A 59 -19.10 4.72 2.53
N SER A 60 -17.91 5.31 2.32
CA SER A 60 -17.32 5.51 1.00
C SER A 60 -17.12 4.18 0.25
N GLU A 61 -17.17 4.23 -1.07
CA GLU A 61 -16.95 3.06 -1.91
C GLU A 61 -15.55 2.46 -1.73
N ASP A 62 -14.54 3.30 -1.50
CA ASP A 62 -13.17 2.85 -1.27
C ASP A 62 -13.03 2.06 0.03
N VAL A 63 -13.67 2.52 1.12
CA VAL A 63 -13.68 1.78 2.40
C VAL A 63 -14.47 0.47 2.27
N LYS A 64 -15.57 0.46 1.52
CA LYS A 64 -16.33 -0.77 1.23
C LYS A 64 -15.48 -1.79 0.48
N LYS A 65 -14.83 -1.38 -0.62
CA LYS A 65 -13.93 -2.24 -1.40
C LYS A 65 -12.78 -2.79 -0.55
N LEU A 66 -12.18 -1.94 0.29
CA LEU A 66 -11.13 -2.36 1.22
C LEU A 66 -11.65 -3.39 2.22
N THR A 67 -12.82 -3.15 2.82
CA THR A 67 -13.45 -4.06 3.78
C THR A 67 -13.77 -5.41 3.14
N GLU A 68 -14.31 -5.42 1.93
CA GLU A 68 -14.60 -6.65 1.19
C GLU A 68 -13.32 -7.42 0.84
N SER A 69 -12.25 -6.73 0.44
CA SER A 69 -10.96 -7.36 0.18
C SER A 69 -10.38 -8.01 1.44
N LEU A 70 -10.45 -7.32 2.57
CA LEU A 70 -9.98 -7.85 3.86
C LEU A 70 -10.77 -9.07 4.29
N ARG A 71 -12.11 -9.05 4.16
CA ARG A 71 -12.96 -10.20 4.49
C ARG A 71 -12.65 -11.43 3.64
N ARG A 72 -12.40 -11.25 2.34
CA ARG A 72 -12.01 -12.35 1.46
C ARG A 72 -10.67 -12.95 1.90
N ALA A 73 -9.66 -12.11 2.14
CA ALA A 73 -8.35 -12.57 2.59
C ALA A 73 -8.42 -13.30 3.94
N GLU A 74 -9.22 -12.81 4.87
CA GLU A 74 -9.44 -13.46 6.17
C GLU A 74 -10.07 -14.85 6.03
N MET A 75 -11.10 -14.98 5.17
CA MET A 75 -11.71 -16.28 4.89
C MET A 75 -10.74 -17.28 4.25
N GLU A 76 -9.93 -16.82 3.29
CA GLU A 76 -8.93 -17.67 2.61
C GLU A 76 -7.86 -18.15 3.60
N GLU A 77 -7.40 -17.26 4.49
CA GLU A 77 -6.43 -17.62 5.53
C GLU A 77 -7.00 -18.62 6.53
N GLN A 78 -8.23 -18.40 7.02
CA GLN A 78 -8.89 -19.32 7.94
C GLN A 78 -9.10 -20.70 7.33
N LEU A 79 -9.48 -20.77 6.04
CA LEU A 79 -9.63 -22.04 5.33
C LEU A 79 -8.29 -22.77 5.19
N THR A 80 -7.23 -22.04 4.81
CA THR A 80 -5.88 -22.60 4.66
C THR A 80 -5.36 -23.13 6.00
N ALA A 81 -5.53 -22.37 7.07
CA ALA A 81 -5.16 -22.80 8.42
C ALA A 81 -5.95 -24.03 8.87
N TYR A 82 -7.24 -24.11 8.54
CA TYR A 82 -8.07 -25.28 8.84
C TYR A 82 -7.61 -26.53 8.09
N ILE A 83 -7.30 -26.42 6.80
CA ILE A 83 -6.79 -27.54 5.99
C ILE A 83 -5.44 -28.02 6.55
N ALA A 84 -4.51 -27.10 6.83
CA ALA A 84 -3.20 -27.45 7.40
C ALA A 84 -3.33 -28.17 8.76
N LYS A 85 -4.29 -27.75 9.59
CA LYS A 85 -4.61 -28.43 10.86
C LYS A 85 -5.13 -29.85 10.59
N LEU A 86 -6.05 -30.04 9.65
CA LEU A 86 -6.57 -31.37 9.30
C LEU A 86 -5.49 -32.29 8.73
N GLU A 87 -4.61 -31.79 7.86
CA GLU A 87 -3.48 -32.57 7.33
C GLU A 87 -2.56 -33.06 8.47
N THR A 88 -2.35 -32.22 9.48
CA THR A 88 -1.57 -32.56 10.68
C THR A 88 -2.29 -33.57 11.57
N GLU A 89 -3.60 -33.40 11.83
CA GLU A 89 -4.38 -34.26 12.73
C GLU A 89 -4.67 -35.64 12.13
N ILE A 90 -4.92 -35.72 10.82
CA ILE A 90 -5.22 -36.98 10.12
C ILE A 90 -3.93 -37.80 9.88
N GLY A 91 -2.74 -37.19 10.04
CA GLY A 91 -1.47 -37.89 9.92
C GLY A 91 -1.25 -38.44 8.51
N VAL A 92 -1.63 -37.68 7.49
CA VAL A 92 -1.60 -38.13 6.09
C VAL A 92 -0.14 -38.24 5.62
N THR A 93 0.39 -39.45 5.58
CA THR A 93 1.71 -39.72 5.00
C THR A 93 1.58 -40.02 3.51
N ILE A 94 2.12 -39.16 2.65
CA ILE A 94 2.20 -39.42 1.21
C ILE A 94 3.24 -40.52 0.99
N ASN A 95 2.82 -41.64 0.40
CA ASN A 95 3.74 -42.66 -0.09
C ASN A 95 4.41 -42.14 -1.38
N GLN A 96 5.58 -41.55 -1.23
CA GLN A 96 6.30 -40.90 -2.33
C GLN A 96 6.67 -41.87 -3.47
N ASN A 97 6.87 -43.15 -3.17
CA ASN A 97 7.08 -44.17 -4.21
C ASN A 97 5.82 -44.38 -5.06
N ALA A 98 4.66 -44.51 -4.43
CA ALA A 98 3.39 -44.66 -5.15
C ALA A 98 3.05 -43.41 -5.98
N PHE A 99 3.36 -42.23 -5.45
CA PHE A 99 3.20 -40.96 -6.16
C PHE A 99 4.11 -40.85 -7.38
N ALA A 100 5.39 -41.23 -7.25
CA ALA A 100 6.35 -41.22 -8.35
C ALA A 100 5.98 -42.21 -9.48
N VAL A 101 5.39 -43.36 -9.13
CA VAL A 101 4.86 -44.33 -10.11
C VAL A 101 3.64 -43.78 -10.84
N ALA A 102 2.68 -43.19 -10.12
CA ALA A 102 1.47 -42.64 -10.71
C ALA A 102 1.73 -41.42 -11.62
N THR A 103 2.76 -40.63 -11.30
CA THR A 103 3.18 -39.46 -12.09
C THR A 103 4.20 -39.78 -13.18
N GLY A 104 4.63 -41.05 -13.29
CA GLY A 104 5.62 -41.48 -14.28
C GLY A 104 7.06 -41.03 -13.99
N ALA A 105 7.33 -40.40 -12.85
CA ALA A 105 8.67 -39.95 -12.45
C ALA A 105 9.68 -41.11 -12.28
N THR A 106 9.21 -42.32 -11.97
CA THR A 106 10.04 -43.53 -11.92
C THR A 106 10.43 -44.11 -13.29
N ALA A 107 9.81 -43.64 -14.39
CA ALA A 107 10.14 -44.13 -15.74
C ALA A 107 11.34 -43.40 -16.39
N ALA A 108 11.90 -42.40 -15.71
CA ALA A 108 13.00 -41.57 -16.21
C ALA A 108 14.40 -42.04 -15.73
N GLN A 109 14.53 -43.26 -15.23
CA GLN A 109 15.78 -43.81 -14.68
C GLN A 109 16.19 -45.11 -15.37
#